data_AF-A0A2S7NZ38-F1
#
_entry.id   AF-A0A2S7NZ38-F1
#
_cell.length_a   1.000
_cell.length_b   1.000
_cell.length_c   1.000
_cell.angle_alpha   90.00
_cell.angle_beta   90.00
_cell.angle_gamma   90.00
#
_symmetry.space_group_name_H-M   'P 1'
#
loop_
_entity.id
_entity.type
_entity.pdbx_description
1 polymer ?
#
loop_
_entity_poly.entity_id
_entity_poly.type
_entity_poly.pdbx_seq_one_letter_code
_entity_poly.pdbx_strand_id
1 'polypeptide(L)'
;MSFSSSPSLTTSLHQTLLSISQNPCPYVPNPPNCPRRASVALVLRIRASREYPAPSTPQVFPYPEPPTADRLADFFSQAWVQNGDPEVLFIKRAAREGDRWTSHVALPGGKKDPSDRNDREVAIRETSEEVGLELRGERCISVGNLPERVVSTSWGSVPIMVLCPFIFLWIDPSFPPLQLQPAEIASTHWVPIRVLLSPSVRTYEHVNVSDRFAKQGGPILKSILKPVIGKMRFSAIKLRPSESLYCSSTKEFFSEGSEPSPGIFSRFRTWLRGGEKAQPDRPLLLWGLTLGMVADFLDQLPPYDSVDMWEYPTFTSPDTRIIINVLTRNIKKRNAERLRGKDGIGNQTAMDGETKAVATEGLGKNIKKEDAVGVMLDGYYDLMKKGVWISAIIRLFSTLALILWIVRQYRIRRRR
;
A
#
# COMPACT_ATOMS: atom_id res chain seq x y z
N MET A 1 -34.87 26.35 4.75
CA MET A 1 -33.84 25.51 5.39
C MET A 1 -32.81 25.17 4.33
N SER A 2 -31.69 25.88 4.34
CA SER A 2 -30.59 25.71 3.39
C SER A 2 -29.86 24.40 3.71
N PHE A 3 -30.03 23.39 2.86
CA PHE A 3 -29.15 22.23 2.85
C PHE A 3 -27.74 22.73 2.50
N SER A 4 -26.84 22.72 3.49
CA SER A 4 -25.41 22.85 3.23
C SER A 4 -25.01 21.67 2.34
N SER A 5 -24.89 21.91 1.03
CA SER A 5 -24.40 20.91 0.08
C SER A 5 -22.97 20.57 0.49
N SER A 6 -22.70 19.30 0.79
CA SER A 6 -21.33 18.83 1.03
C SER A 6 -20.43 19.33 -0.11
N PRO A 7 -19.23 19.85 0.20
CA PRO A 7 -18.32 20.36 -0.82
C PRO A 7 -18.05 19.27 -1.86
N SER A 8 -17.96 19.66 -3.13
CA SER A 8 -17.59 18.73 -4.19
C SER A 8 -16.22 18.10 -3.89
N LEU A 9 -15.98 16.86 -4.34
CA LEU A 9 -14.70 16.19 -4.15
C LEU A 9 -13.52 17.02 -4.65
N THR A 10 -13.71 17.75 -5.77
CA THR A 10 -12.71 18.65 -6.34
C THR A 10 -12.41 19.84 -5.43
N THR A 11 -13.44 20.44 -4.81
CA THR A 11 -13.26 21.53 -3.84
C THR A 11 -12.47 21.06 -2.63
N SER A 12 -12.79 19.88 -2.08
CA SER A 12 -12.04 19.30 -0.98
C SER A 12 -10.62 18.94 -1.38
N LEU A 13 -10.41 18.41 -2.58
CA LEU A 13 -9.08 18.14 -3.11
C LEU A 13 -8.24 19.41 -3.20
N HIS A 14 -8.79 20.51 -3.72
CA HIS A 14 -8.09 21.80 -3.75
C HIS A 14 -7.62 22.23 -2.36
N GLN A 15 -8.51 22.21 -1.36
CA GLN A 15 -8.17 22.58 0.01
C GLN A 15 -7.09 21.68 0.60
N THR A 16 -7.15 20.37 0.36
CA THR A 16 -6.15 19.41 0.81
C THR A 16 -4.79 19.65 0.18
N LEU A 17 -4.73 19.87 -1.15
CA LEU A 17 -3.47 20.15 -1.84
C LEU A 17 -2.86 21.48 -1.39
N LEU A 18 -3.70 22.51 -1.19
CA LEU A 18 -3.25 23.80 -0.64
C LEU A 18 -2.66 23.63 0.76
N SER A 19 -3.36 22.92 1.65
CA SER A 19 -2.89 22.64 3.02
C SER A 19 -1.56 21.88 3.03
N ILE A 20 -1.41 20.87 2.16
CA ILE A 20 -0.15 20.12 2.02
C ILE A 20 0.98 21.03 1.51
N SER A 21 0.70 21.90 0.54
CA SER A 21 1.72 22.81 0.00
C SER A 21 2.22 23.84 1.01
N GLN A 22 1.35 24.28 1.92
CA GLN A 22 1.66 25.25 2.97
C GLN A 22 2.29 24.59 4.21
N ASN A 23 2.01 23.31 4.46
CA ASN A 23 2.44 22.57 5.65
C ASN A 23 3.17 21.26 5.26
N PRO A 24 4.40 21.36 4.71
CA PRO A 24 5.17 20.20 4.29
C PRO A 24 5.47 19.27 5.47
N CYS A 25 5.49 17.96 5.20
CA CYS A 25 5.81 16.97 6.21
C CYS A 25 7.30 17.02 6.59
N PRO A 26 7.66 16.80 7.86
CA PRO A 26 9.05 16.89 8.30
C PRO A 26 9.90 15.77 7.69
N TYR A 27 11.17 16.10 7.41
CA TYR A 27 12.17 15.14 6.95
C TYR A 27 12.48 14.10 8.04
N VAL A 28 12.53 12.82 7.65
CA VAL A 28 12.90 11.71 8.53
C VAL A 28 14.35 11.29 8.22
N PRO A 29 15.30 11.45 9.17
CA PRO A 29 16.67 11.05 8.94
C PRO A 29 16.80 9.53 8.83
N ASN A 30 17.83 9.10 8.12
CA ASN A 30 18.17 7.69 7.98
C ASN A 30 18.53 7.09 9.36
N PRO A 31 17.98 5.91 9.71
CA PRO A 31 18.41 5.17 10.89
C PRO A 31 19.90 4.79 10.83
N PRO A 32 20.56 4.59 11.99
CA PRO A 32 21.92 4.06 12.02
C PRO A 32 21.95 2.71 11.27
N ASN A 33 22.96 2.53 10.40
CA ASN A 33 23.16 1.37 9.53
C ASN A 33 22.17 1.22 8.35
N CYS A 34 21.39 2.25 8.02
CA CYS A 34 20.46 2.19 6.89
C CYS A 34 20.57 3.45 5.99
N PRO A 35 21.52 3.50 5.05
CA PRO A 35 21.72 4.69 4.21
C PRO A 35 20.70 4.80 3.06
N ARG A 36 19.91 3.76 2.82
CA ARG A 36 19.04 3.68 1.62
C ARG A 36 17.80 4.56 1.79
N ARG A 37 17.45 5.29 0.73
CA ARG A 37 16.17 6.00 0.59
C ARG A 37 15.53 5.62 -0.73
N ALA A 38 14.22 5.66 -0.77
CA ALA A 38 13.42 5.48 -1.97
C ALA A 38 12.32 6.53 -1.99
N SER A 39 11.92 6.97 -3.18
CA SER A 39 10.87 7.97 -3.33
C SER A 39 9.83 7.50 -4.33
N VAL A 40 8.58 7.89 -4.10
CA VAL A 40 7.46 7.57 -4.99
C VAL A 40 6.63 8.82 -5.29
N ALA A 41 6.03 8.85 -6.47
CA ALA A 41 5.17 9.93 -6.92
C ALA A 41 3.69 9.53 -6.86
N LEU A 42 2.91 10.23 -6.04
CA LEU A 42 1.46 10.25 -6.11
C LEU A 42 1.06 11.29 -7.16
N VAL A 43 0.87 10.82 -8.39
CA VAL A 43 0.49 11.68 -9.53
C VAL A 43 -1.02 11.78 -9.62
N LEU A 44 -1.51 13.01 -9.57
CA LEU A 44 -2.92 13.37 -9.68
C LEU A 44 -3.19 13.98 -11.06
N ARG A 45 -4.39 13.75 -11.59
CA ARG A 45 -4.95 14.53 -12.69
C ARG A 45 -6.45 14.74 -12.48
N ILE A 46 -7.03 15.67 -13.21
CA ILE A 46 -8.48 15.83 -13.30
C ILE A 46 -8.94 15.35 -14.67
N ARG A 47 -9.82 14.36 -14.72
CA ARG A 47 -10.46 13.92 -15.97
C ARG A 47 -11.65 14.83 -16.24
N ALA A 48 -11.64 15.49 -17.40
CA ALA A 48 -12.76 16.32 -17.83
C ALA A 48 -14.04 15.50 -18.07
N SER A 49 -15.19 16.11 -17.82
CA SER A 49 -16.50 15.52 -18.12
C SER A 49 -16.98 15.95 -19.51
N ARG A 50 -17.93 15.21 -20.09
CA ARG A 50 -18.48 15.54 -21.42
C ARG A 50 -19.19 16.89 -21.44
N GLU A 51 -19.83 17.27 -20.34
CA GLU A 51 -20.56 18.53 -20.19
C GLU A 51 -19.63 19.73 -20.00
N TYR A 52 -18.45 19.50 -19.43
CA TYR A 52 -17.42 20.50 -19.19
C TYR A 52 -16.10 20.06 -19.83
N PRO A 53 -15.98 20.14 -21.16
CA PRO A 53 -14.75 19.76 -21.86
C PRO A 53 -13.61 20.67 -21.44
N ALA A 54 -12.42 20.09 -21.32
CA ALA A 54 -11.23 20.86 -21.04
C ALA A 54 -10.80 21.71 -22.24
N PRO A 55 -10.12 22.85 -22.02
CA PRO A 55 -9.66 23.72 -23.09
C PRO A 55 -8.61 23.00 -23.95
N SER A 56 -8.58 23.35 -25.24
CA SER A 56 -7.57 22.84 -26.17
C SER A 56 -6.17 23.40 -25.92
N THR A 57 -6.11 24.58 -25.28
CA THR A 57 -4.85 25.23 -24.91
C THR A 57 -4.56 24.92 -23.44
N PRO A 58 -3.38 24.37 -23.11
CA PRO A 58 -3.03 24.07 -21.73
C PRO A 58 -2.86 25.35 -20.92
N GLN A 59 -3.19 25.28 -19.63
CA GLN A 59 -2.79 26.32 -18.70
C GLN A 59 -1.27 26.27 -18.54
N VAL A 60 -0.63 27.40 -18.81
CA VAL A 60 0.81 27.57 -18.67
C VAL A 60 1.05 28.68 -17.68
N PHE A 61 1.97 28.45 -16.74
CA PHE A 61 2.39 29.45 -15.79
C PHE A 61 3.68 30.12 -16.28
N PRO A 62 3.74 31.46 -16.33
CA PRO A 62 4.92 32.16 -16.80
C PRO A 62 6.11 31.90 -15.87
N TYR A 63 7.32 31.96 -16.41
CA TYR A 63 8.54 31.92 -15.61
C TYR A 63 8.94 33.32 -15.10
N PRO A 64 9.35 33.48 -13.83
CA PRO A 64 9.39 32.46 -12.78
C PRO A 64 7.98 32.02 -12.36
N GLU A 65 7.82 30.72 -12.10
CA GLU A 65 6.53 30.14 -11.75
C GLU A 65 5.93 30.85 -10.52
N PRO A 66 4.63 31.21 -10.54
CA PRO A 66 3.95 31.73 -9.36
C PRO A 66 3.99 30.76 -8.18
N PRO A 67 3.76 31.25 -6.95
CA PRO A 67 3.61 30.41 -5.77
C PRO A 67 2.64 29.24 -6.02
N THR A 68 2.95 28.06 -5.45
CA THR A 68 2.13 26.85 -5.61
C THR A 68 0.67 27.08 -5.24
N ALA A 69 0.40 27.90 -4.21
CA ALA A 69 -0.96 28.24 -3.79
C ALA A 69 -1.76 28.94 -4.91
N ASP A 70 -1.16 29.93 -5.57
CA ASP A 70 -1.81 30.70 -6.65
C ASP A 70 -2.06 29.81 -7.86
N ARG A 71 -1.07 28.98 -8.21
CA ARG A 71 -1.21 28.01 -9.31
C ARG A 71 -2.32 26.99 -9.06
N LEU A 72 -2.44 26.50 -7.84
CA LEU A 72 -3.54 25.62 -7.44
C LEU A 72 -4.88 26.37 -7.54
N ALA A 73 -4.97 27.59 -7.00
CA ALA A 73 -6.18 28.39 -7.05
C ALA A 73 -6.64 28.65 -8.49
N ASP A 74 -5.72 29.06 -9.37
CA ASP A 74 -6.01 29.28 -10.79
C ASP A 74 -6.48 28.00 -11.47
N PHE A 75 -5.76 26.88 -11.26
CA PHE A 75 -6.13 25.60 -11.86
C PHE A 75 -7.53 25.15 -11.44
N PHE A 76 -7.82 25.18 -10.13
CA PHE A 76 -9.10 24.78 -9.57
C PHE A 76 -10.23 25.81 -9.79
N SER A 77 -9.93 27.02 -10.26
CA SER A 77 -10.94 28.00 -10.68
C SER A 77 -11.61 27.65 -12.02
N GLN A 78 -10.98 26.78 -12.83
CA GLN A 78 -11.50 26.42 -14.15
C GLN A 78 -12.75 25.54 -14.06
N ALA A 79 -13.75 25.83 -14.90
CA ALA A 79 -15.03 25.14 -14.89
C ALA A 79 -14.90 23.61 -15.16
N TRP A 80 -14.02 23.21 -16.07
CA TRP A 80 -13.78 21.79 -16.39
C TRP A 80 -13.09 21.04 -15.25
N VAL A 81 -12.29 21.75 -14.44
CA VAL A 81 -11.67 21.17 -13.24
C VAL A 81 -12.70 20.98 -12.15
N GLN A 82 -13.49 22.03 -11.84
CA GLN A 82 -14.53 22.00 -10.81
C GLN A 82 -15.55 20.89 -11.03
N ASN A 83 -15.90 20.62 -12.28
CA ASN A 83 -16.85 19.58 -12.69
C ASN A 83 -16.17 18.32 -13.26
N GLY A 84 -14.87 18.19 -13.04
CA GLY A 84 -14.07 17.05 -13.45
C GLY A 84 -13.98 15.97 -12.36
N ASP A 85 -13.31 14.89 -12.70
CA ASP A 85 -13.13 13.73 -11.84
C ASP A 85 -11.65 13.53 -11.48
N PRO A 86 -11.24 13.70 -10.22
CA PRO A 86 -9.85 13.54 -9.84
C PRO A 86 -9.43 12.07 -9.79
N GLU A 87 -8.26 11.77 -10.35
CA GLU A 87 -7.71 10.41 -10.48
C GLU A 87 -6.27 10.33 -9.98
N VAL A 88 -5.87 9.15 -9.52
CA VAL A 88 -4.48 8.83 -9.12
C VAL A 88 -3.89 7.83 -10.11
N LEU A 89 -2.64 8.04 -10.53
CA LEU A 89 -1.88 7.09 -11.33
C LEU A 89 -1.30 5.98 -10.47
N PHE A 90 -1.60 4.73 -10.83
CA PHE A 90 -0.97 3.53 -10.28
C PHE A 90 -0.20 2.78 -11.35
N ILE A 91 0.86 2.09 -10.93
CA ILE A 91 1.59 1.12 -11.76
C ILE A 91 1.33 -0.29 -11.24
N LYS A 92 1.33 -1.26 -12.15
CA LYS A 92 1.50 -2.68 -11.84
C LYS A 92 2.91 -3.06 -12.25
N ARG A 93 3.72 -3.49 -11.28
CA ARG A 93 5.10 -3.92 -11.52
C ARG A 93 5.13 -5.15 -12.43
N ALA A 94 6.09 -5.22 -13.33
CA ALA A 94 6.35 -6.40 -14.15
C ALA A 94 6.75 -7.60 -13.29
N ALA A 95 6.36 -8.81 -13.69
CA ALA A 95 6.82 -10.02 -13.02
C ALA A 95 8.30 -10.28 -13.27
N ARG A 96 9.06 -10.44 -12.19
CA ARG A 96 10.49 -10.77 -12.21
C ARG A 96 10.74 -11.97 -11.31
N GLU A 97 11.40 -13.00 -11.83
CA GLU A 97 11.77 -14.16 -11.01
C GLU A 97 12.68 -13.73 -9.85
N GLY A 98 12.28 -14.07 -8.63
CA GLY A 98 13.01 -13.67 -7.42
C GLY A 98 12.74 -12.24 -6.93
N ASP A 99 11.93 -11.44 -7.65
CA ASP A 99 11.44 -10.16 -7.12
C ASP A 99 10.24 -10.38 -6.20
N ARG A 100 10.33 -9.71 -5.05
CA ARG A 100 9.46 -9.82 -3.89
C ARG A 100 8.17 -9.03 -4.07
N TRP A 101 8.19 -8.05 -4.98
CA TRP A 101 7.05 -7.20 -5.31
C TRP A 101 6.54 -7.44 -6.74
N THR A 102 6.71 -8.68 -7.23
CA THR A 102 6.20 -9.12 -8.53
C THR A 102 4.70 -8.87 -8.66
N SER A 103 4.29 -8.22 -9.76
CA SER A 103 2.88 -7.91 -10.08
C SER A 103 2.14 -7.06 -9.02
N HIS A 104 2.87 -6.41 -8.13
CA HIS A 104 2.31 -5.59 -7.06
C HIS A 104 1.87 -4.23 -7.59
N VAL A 105 0.75 -3.71 -7.06
CA VAL A 105 0.31 -2.35 -7.39
C VAL A 105 1.05 -1.34 -6.53
N ALA A 106 1.64 -0.35 -7.19
CA ALA A 106 2.47 0.67 -6.57
C ALA A 106 2.19 2.06 -7.13
N LEU A 107 2.74 3.07 -6.47
CA LEU A 107 2.98 4.38 -7.06
C LEU A 107 4.30 4.28 -7.86
N PRO A 108 4.46 5.01 -8.98
CA PRO A 108 5.73 5.08 -9.69
C PRO A 108 6.84 5.62 -8.78
N GLY A 109 8.04 5.07 -8.89
CA GLY A 109 9.15 5.45 -8.04
C GLY A 109 10.15 4.33 -7.75
N GLY A 110 11.27 4.71 -7.14
CA GLY A 110 12.38 3.81 -6.93
C GLY A 110 13.41 4.33 -5.95
N LYS A 111 14.64 3.83 -6.06
CA LYS A 111 15.70 4.07 -5.08
C LYS A 111 16.47 5.33 -5.43
N LYS A 112 16.93 6.02 -4.39
CA LYS A 112 17.83 7.15 -4.55
C LYS A 112 19.19 6.71 -5.10
N ASP A 113 19.63 7.33 -6.18
CA ASP A 113 21.00 7.24 -6.72
C ASP A 113 21.89 8.31 -6.05
N PRO A 114 23.20 8.04 -5.85
CA PRO A 114 24.18 9.07 -5.50
C PRO A 114 24.11 10.38 -6.33
N SER A 115 23.68 10.33 -7.60
CA SER A 115 23.54 11.53 -8.44
C SER A 115 22.29 12.36 -8.13
N ASP A 116 21.31 11.82 -7.41
CA ASP A 116 20.05 12.50 -7.14
C ASP A 116 20.23 13.63 -6.10
N ARG A 117 19.93 14.87 -6.52
CA ARG A 117 20.08 16.07 -5.70
C ARG A 117 19.27 16.02 -4.40
N ASN A 118 18.04 15.53 -4.45
CA ASN A 118 17.17 15.39 -3.28
C ASN A 118 16.09 14.32 -3.53
N ASP A 119 15.32 13.96 -2.50
CA ASP A 119 14.36 12.85 -2.57
C ASP A 119 13.18 13.13 -3.52
N ARG A 120 12.81 14.40 -3.75
CA ARG A 120 11.79 14.77 -4.73
C ARG A 120 12.29 14.50 -6.15
N GLU A 121 13.56 14.80 -6.42
CA GLU A 121 14.18 14.55 -7.74
C GLU A 121 14.24 13.05 -8.06
N VAL A 122 14.39 12.19 -7.05
CA VAL A 122 14.28 10.73 -7.21
C VAL A 122 12.89 10.36 -7.74
N ALA A 123 11.82 10.87 -7.13
CA ALA A 123 10.45 10.56 -7.57
C ALA A 123 10.19 11.03 -9.00
N ILE A 124 10.74 12.19 -9.39
CA ILE A 124 10.64 12.73 -10.75
C ILE A 124 11.39 11.83 -11.74
N ARG A 125 12.67 11.53 -11.47
CA ARG A 125 13.51 10.69 -12.34
C ARG A 125 12.89 9.31 -12.53
N GLU A 126 12.54 8.63 -11.45
CA GLU A 126 11.97 7.28 -11.49
C GLU A 126 10.63 7.26 -12.23
N THR A 127 9.77 8.28 -12.05
CA THR A 127 8.51 8.38 -12.80
C THR A 127 8.77 8.56 -14.31
N SER A 128 9.77 9.36 -14.68
CA SER A 128 10.18 9.51 -16.07
C SER A 128 10.75 8.22 -16.65
N GLU A 129 11.56 7.48 -15.88
CA GLU A 129 12.18 6.22 -16.32
C GLU A 129 11.16 5.09 -16.48
N GLU A 130 10.26 4.94 -15.51
CA GLU A 130 9.30 3.82 -15.46
C GLU A 130 8.13 4.00 -16.43
N VAL A 131 7.59 5.23 -16.54
CA VAL A 131 6.34 5.50 -17.30
C VAL A 131 6.46 6.62 -18.33
N GLY A 132 7.64 7.22 -18.51
CA GLY A 132 7.88 8.27 -19.52
C GLY A 132 7.21 9.60 -19.22
N LEU A 133 6.78 9.82 -17.96
CA LEU A 133 6.07 11.03 -17.57
C LEU A 133 7.03 12.02 -16.90
N GLU A 134 7.30 13.13 -17.59
CA GLU A 134 8.10 14.23 -17.05
C GLU A 134 7.28 15.08 -16.07
N LEU A 135 7.69 15.09 -14.81
CA LEU A 135 7.00 15.81 -13.73
C LEU A 135 7.57 17.21 -13.46
N ARG A 136 8.58 17.63 -14.24
CA ARG A 136 9.09 19.01 -14.26
C ARG A 136 8.33 19.89 -15.23
N GLY A 137 8.37 21.18 -14.93
CA GLY A 137 7.94 22.23 -15.84
C GLY A 137 6.46 22.56 -15.75
N GLU A 138 6.02 23.32 -16.75
CA GLU A 138 4.80 24.13 -16.68
C GLU A 138 3.51 23.30 -16.63
N ARG A 139 3.55 22.02 -17.04
CA ARG A 139 2.39 21.12 -17.10
C ARG A 139 2.09 20.37 -15.81
N CYS A 140 2.95 20.53 -14.80
CA CYS A 140 2.82 19.81 -13.54
C CYS A 140 3.14 20.72 -12.34
N ILE A 141 2.23 20.75 -11.37
CA ILE A 141 2.45 21.43 -10.09
C ILE A 141 3.00 20.40 -9.09
N SER A 142 4.19 20.64 -8.56
CA SER A 142 4.66 19.90 -7.38
C SER A 142 4.01 20.47 -6.12
N VAL A 143 3.18 19.67 -5.47
CA VAL A 143 2.37 20.11 -4.35
C VAL A 143 3.15 20.04 -3.03
N GLY A 144 3.79 18.91 -2.74
CA GLY A 144 4.47 18.69 -1.47
C GLY A 144 4.73 17.22 -1.18
N ASN A 145 4.98 16.87 0.07
CA ASN A 145 5.24 15.51 0.53
C ASN A 145 4.19 14.99 1.51
N LEU A 146 3.99 13.68 1.49
CA LEU A 146 3.27 12.93 2.53
C LEU A 146 4.28 12.45 3.60
N PRO A 147 3.83 11.95 4.77
CA PRO A 147 4.73 11.49 5.82
C PRO A 147 5.76 10.45 5.32
N GLU A 148 7.04 10.73 5.58
CA GLU A 148 8.13 9.79 5.31
C GLU A 148 8.11 8.65 6.33
N ARG A 149 8.43 7.43 5.89
CA ARG A 149 8.42 6.25 6.78
C ARG A 149 9.66 5.40 6.61
N VAL A 150 10.25 5.01 7.75
CA VAL A 150 11.33 4.02 7.77
C VAL A 150 10.72 2.66 7.53
N VAL A 151 11.13 2.02 6.44
CA VAL A 151 10.76 0.66 6.09
C VAL A 151 11.80 -0.29 6.65
N SER A 152 11.35 -1.34 7.32
CA SER A 152 12.14 -2.41 7.92
C SER A 152 11.70 -3.77 7.40
N THR A 153 12.52 -4.79 7.63
CA THR A 153 12.12 -6.18 7.41
C THR A 153 10.87 -6.54 8.22
N SER A 154 10.01 -7.42 7.69
CA SER A 154 8.71 -7.83 8.26
C SER A 154 8.69 -8.27 9.73
N TRP A 155 9.85 -8.56 10.34
CA TRP A 155 9.95 -8.94 11.76
C TRP A 155 10.50 -7.86 12.70
N GLY A 156 10.81 -6.67 12.18
CA GLY A 156 10.98 -5.45 12.96
C GLY A 156 12.38 -5.17 13.49
N SER A 157 13.41 -5.92 13.08
CA SER A 157 14.74 -5.80 13.69
C SER A 157 15.78 -5.05 12.85
N VAL A 158 15.53 -4.85 11.55
CA VAL A 158 16.52 -4.22 10.65
C VAL A 158 15.84 -3.23 9.70
N PRO A 159 16.15 -1.93 9.79
CA PRO A 159 15.73 -0.92 8.83
C PRO A 159 16.39 -1.16 7.47
N ILE A 160 15.61 -1.09 6.39
CA ILE A 160 16.07 -1.37 5.02
C ILE A 160 16.10 -0.13 4.12
N MET A 161 15.22 0.85 4.35
CA MET A 161 15.23 2.16 3.68
C MET A 161 14.30 3.17 4.35
N VAL A 162 14.42 4.45 4.01
CA VAL A 162 13.36 5.45 4.23
C VAL A 162 12.57 5.65 2.93
N LEU A 163 11.24 5.58 3.01
CA LEU A 163 10.32 5.76 1.87
C LEU A 163 9.68 7.15 1.90
N CYS A 164 9.83 7.90 0.81
CA CYS A 164 9.54 9.33 0.69
C CYS A 164 8.47 9.59 -0.38
N PRO A 165 7.19 9.70 -0.01
CA PRO A 165 6.10 10.00 -0.95
C PRO A 165 5.97 11.49 -1.27
N PHE A 166 5.86 11.83 -2.56
CA PHE A 166 5.64 13.19 -3.07
C PHE A 166 4.38 13.28 -3.91
N ILE A 167 3.67 14.42 -3.86
CA ILE A 167 2.44 14.67 -4.62
C ILE A 167 2.71 15.61 -5.78
N PHE A 168 2.25 15.20 -6.96
CA PHE A 168 2.34 15.95 -8.21
C PHE A 168 0.94 16.06 -8.82
N LEU A 169 0.56 17.25 -9.27
CA LEU A 169 -0.70 17.50 -9.96
C LEU A 169 -0.42 17.85 -11.42
N TRP A 170 -0.80 16.95 -12.31
CA TRP A 170 -0.81 17.20 -13.75
C TRP A 170 -1.96 18.14 -14.09
N ILE A 171 -1.64 19.27 -14.72
CA ILE A 171 -2.61 20.34 -15.00
C ILE A 171 -2.95 20.50 -16.48
N ASP A 172 -2.16 19.87 -17.37
CA ASP A 172 -2.44 19.90 -18.81
C ASP A 172 -3.60 18.95 -19.13
N PRO A 173 -4.70 19.44 -19.75
CA PRO A 173 -5.81 18.59 -20.17
C PRO A 173 -5.42 17.48 -21.13
N SER A 174 -4.41 17.71 -21.95
CA SER A 174 -3.86 16.75 -22.88
C SER A 174 -2.82 15.89 -22.15
N PHE A 175 -3.30 14.79 -21.58
CA PHE A 175 -2.41 13.86 -20.89
C PHE A 175 -1.50 13.14 -21.93
N PRO A 176 -0.16 13.18 -21.77
CA PRO A 176 0.75 12.59 -22.75
C PRO A 176 0.63 11.06 -22.76
N PRO A 177 0.86 10.40 -23.91
CA PRO A 177 0.92 8.94 -23.94
C PRO A 177 2.10 8.46 -23.08
N LEU A 178 1.82 7.59 -22.12
CA LEU A 178 2.85 7.01 -21.24
C LEU A 178 3.74 6.03 -22.01
N GLN A 179 5.03 6.05 -21.71
CA GLN A 179 6.03 5.13 -22.28
C GLN A 179 6.50 4.17 -21.19
N LEU A 180 5.95 2.95 -21.18
CA LEU A 180 6.18 2.00 -20.10
C LEU A 180 7.49 1.24 -20.30
N GLN A 181 8.37 1.27 -19.30
CA GLN A 181 9.59 0.48 -19.29
C GLN A 181 9.26 -1.02 -19.11
N PRO A 182 9.43 -1.88 -20.13
CA PRO A 182 8.93 -3.26 -20.09
C PRO A 182 9.58 -4.14 -19.04
N ALA A 183 10.79 -3.79 -18.62
CA ALA A 183 11.48 -4.53 -17.58
C ALA A 183 10.83 -4.30 -16.22
N GLU A 184 10.18 -3.15 -15.98
CA GLU A 184 9.77 -2.69 -14.64
C GLU A 184 8.25 -2.63 -14.49
N ILE A 185 7.54 -2.25 -15.56
CA ILE A 185 6.13 -1.93 -15.53
C ILE A 185 5.34 -2.83 -16.49
N ALA A 186 4.40 -3.61 -15.94
CA ALA A 186 3.45 -4.38 -16.73
C ALA A 186 2.30 -3.53 -17.27
N SER A 187 1.78 -2.61 -16.44
CA SER A 187 0.67 -1.75 -16.82
C SER A 187 0.56 -0.53 -15.91
N THR A 188 -0.19 0.48 -16.36
CA THR A 188 -0.55 1.66 -15.59
C THR A 188 -2.07 1.83 -15.56
N HIS A 189 -2.56 2.47 -14.51
CA HIS A 189 -3.98 2.51 -14.17
C HIS A 189 -4.34 3.85 -13.55
N TRP A 190 -5.18 4.63 -14.22
CA TRP A 190 -5.79 5.82 -13.64
C TRP A 190 -7.04 5.43 -12.87
N VAL A 191 -7.05 5.72 -11.57
CA VAL A 191 -8.15 5.32 -10.68
C VAL A 191 -8.79 6.56 -10.06
N PRO A 192 -10.11 6.78 -10.26
CA PRO A 192 -10.82 7.90 -9.64
C PRO A 192 -10.73 7.87 -8.11
N ILE A 193 -10.50 9.02 -7.48
CA ILE A 193 -10.45 9.15 -6.02
C ILE A 193 -11.77 8.71 -5.38
N ARG A 194 -12.93 9.01 -6.01
CA ARG A 194 -14.23 8.53 -5.52
C ARG A 194 -14.34 6.99 -5.43
N VAL A 195 -13.61 6.27 -6.29
CA VAL A 195 -13.55 4.80 -6.24
C VAL A 195 -12.72 4.39 -5.04
N LEU A 196 -11.55 5.01 -4.82
CA LEU A 196 -10.68 4.72 -3.67
C LEU A 196 -11.38 5.00 -2.32
N LEU A 197 -12.21 6.04 -2.27
CA LEU A 197 -13.03 6.38 -1.10
C LEU A 197 -14.23 5.44 -0.90
N SER A 198 -14.64 4.67 -1.92
CA SER A 198 -15.85 3.85 -1.84
C SER A 198 -15.65 2.63 -0.89
N PRO A 199 -16.61 2.36 0.00
CA PRO A 199 -16.62 1.13 0.79
C PRO A 199 -16.76 -0.14 -0.08
N SER A 200 -17.36 -0.03 -1.27
CA SER A 200 -17.68 -1.17 -2.15
C SER A 200 -16.46 -1.87 -2.76
N VAL A 201 -15.30 -1.20 -2.75
CA VAL A 201 -14.04 -1.74 -3.29
C VAL A 201 -13.10 -2.25 -2.21
N ARG A 202 -13.49 -2.16 -0.93
CA ARG A 202 -12.71 -2.68 0.19
C ARG A 202 -12.69 -4.21 0.14
N THR A 203 -11.52 -4.79 0.27
CA THR A 203 -11.28 -6.23 0.16
C THR A 203 -10.04 -6.64 0.94
N TYR A 204 -9.57 -7.87 0.73
CA TYR A 204 -8.40 -8.40 1.40
C TYR A 204 -7.43 -9.06 0.44
N GLU A 205 -6.13 -8.83 0.67
CA GLU A 205 -5.08 -9.66 0.07
C GLU A 205 -4.65 -10.76 1.03
N HIS A 206 -4.52 -11.98 0.51
CA HIS A 206 -4.20 -13.16 1.30
C HIS A 206 -2.76 -13.60 1.03
N VAL A 207 -1.89 -13.36 2.01
CA VAL A 207 -0.46 -13.68 1.88
C VAL A 207 -0.09 -14.85 2.77
N ASN A 208 0.67 -15.80 2.20
CA ASN A 208 1.24 -16.87 2.99
C ASN A 208 2.44 -16.35 3.79
N VAL A 209 2.27 -16.26 5.11
CA VAL A 209 3.31 -15.79 6.02
C VAL A 209 4.10 -16.93 6.66
N SER A 210 3.80 -18.20 6.34
CA SER A 210 4.44 -19.38 6.93
C SER A 210 5.95 -19.37 6.80
N ASP A 211 6.45 -18.97 5.63
CA ASP A 211 7.89 -18.97 5.33
C ASP A 211 8.62 -17.88 6.13
N ARG A 212 7.86 -16.91 6.68
CA ARG A 212 8.35 -15.83 7.54
C ARG A 212 8.44 -16.23 9.01
N PHE A 213 7.48 -17.00 9.52
CA PHE A 213 7.51 -17.53 10.89
C PHE A 213 8.63 -18.56 11.09
N ALA A 214 8.94 -19.31 10.04
CA ALA A 214 9.76 -20.49 10.18
C ALA A 214 11.28 -20.26 9.93
N LYS A 215 11.71 -19.00 9.70
CA LYS A 215 13.14 -18.64 9.64
C LYS A 215 13.85 -18.85 10.99
N GLN A 216 13.13 -18.88 12.11
CA GLN A 216 13.71 -19.11 13.45
C GLN A 216 13.82 -20.60 13.86
N GLY A 217 13.24 -21.56 13.12
CA GLY A 217 13.15 -22.95 13.61
C GLY A 217 13.50 -24.06 12.62
N GLY A 218 14.19 -23.74 11.53
CA GLY A 218 14.69 -24.75 10.58
C GLY A 218 13.62 -25.40 9.70
N PRO A 219 14.03 -26.26 8.74
CA PRO A 219 13.18 -26.81 7.67
C PRO A 219 12.02 -27.69 8.18
N ILE A 220 12.22 -28.43 9.28
CA ILE A 220 11.20 -29.31 9.87
C ILE A 220 10.05 -28.48 10.45
N LEU A 221 10.38 -27.42 11.18
CA LEU A 221 9.38 -26.53 11.76
C LEU A 221 8.59 -25.78 10.67
N LYS A 222 9.23 -25.45 9.53
CA LYS A 222 8.53 -24.85 8.37
C LYS A 222 7.41 -25.75 7.85
N SER A 223 7.69 -27.04 7.67
CA SER A 223 6.75 -28.01 7.11
C SER A 223 5.56 -28.26 8.05
N ILE A 224 5.77 -28.13 9.37
CA ILE A 224 4.71 -28.26 10.37
C ILE A 224 3.87 -26.99 10.47
N LEU A 225 4.48 -25.80 10.46
CA LEU A 225 3.73 -24.54 10.60
C LEU A 225 2.98 -24.10 9.34
N LYS A 226 3.41 -24.52 8.14
CA LYS A 226 2.74 -24.17 6.86
C LYS A 226 1.24 -24.49 6.80
N PRO A 227 0.80 -25.74 7.06
CA PRO A 227 -0.62 -26.08 7.04
C PRO A 227 -1.36 -25.56 8.28
N VAL A 228 -0.64 -25.25 9.36
CA VAL A 228 -1.23 -24.87 10.64
C VAL A 228 -1.55 -23.37 10.68
N ILE A 229 -0.64 -22.47 10.34
CA ILE A 229 -0.91 -21.02 10.53
C ILE A 229 -2.03 -20.49 9.61
N GLY A 230 -2.20 -21.08 8.41
CA GLY A 230 -3.10 -20.54 7.39
C GLY A 230 -2.55 -19.28 6.71
N LYS A 231 -3.38 -18.64 5.86
CA LYS A 231 -3.01 -17.39 5.20
C LYS A 231 -3.30 -16.21 6.12
N MET A 232 -2.47 -15.18 6.04
CA MET A 232 -2.76 -13.90 6.66
C MET A 232 -3.50 -13.02 5.67
N ARG A 233 -4.57 -12.37 6.11
CA ARG A 233 -5.34 -11.41 5.33
C ARG A 233 -4.95 -9.98 5.71
N PHE A 234 -4.65 -9.18 4.71
CA PHE A 234 -4.33 -7.76 4.81
C PHE A 234 -5.44 -6.95 4.17
N SER A 235 -5.77 -5.79 4.73
CA SER A 235 -6.68 -4.84 4.08
C SER A 235 -6.15 -4.47 2.70
N ALA A 236 -7.06 -4.39 1.72
CA ALA A 236 -6.77 -4.05 0.34
C ALA A 236 -7.91 -3.24 -0.27
N ILE A 237 -7.60 -2.46 -1.30
CA ILE A 237 -8.58 -1.78 -2.16
C ILE A 237 -8.51 -2.42 -3.54
N LYS A 238 -9.65 -2.93 -4.04
CA LYS A 238 -9.77 -3.39 -5.43
C LYS A 238 -9.88 -2.19 -6.34
N LEU A 239 -8.82 -1.92 -7.11
CA LEU A 239 -8.81 -0.80 -8.03
C LEU A 239 -9.81 -1.04 -9.17
N ARG A 240 -10.56 0.02 -9.51
CA ARG A 240 -11.39 0.10 -10.71
C ARG A 240 -10.90 1.27 -11.54
N PRO A 241 -9.96 1.04 -12.47
CA PRO A 241 -9.43 2.11 -13.27
C PRO A 241 -10.45 2.59 -14.30
N SER A 242 -10.42 3.89 -14.57
CA SER A 242 -11.13 4.52 -15.67
C SER A 242 -10.35 4.42 -16.99
N GLU A 243 -9.03 4.26 -16.90
CA GLU A 243 -8.12 4.09 -18.03
C GLU A 243 -6.95 3.23 -17.62
N SER A 244 -6.54 2.34 -18.50
CA SER A 244 -5.41 1.43 -18.28
C SER A 244 -4.58 1.34 -19.54
N LEU A 245 -3.26 1.39 -19.38
CA LEU A 245 -2.30 1.13 -20.45
C LEU A 245 -1.48 -0.09 -20.07
N TYR A 246 -1.38 -1.06 -20.98
CA TYR A 246 -0.64 -2.30 -20.78
C TYR A 246 0.63 -2.29 -21.63
N CYS A 247 1.75 -2.73 -21.05
CA CYS A 247 3.01 -2.83 -21.77
C CYS A 247 3.01 -4.08 -22.66
N SER A 248 2.81 -3.88 -23.96
CA SER A 248 2.75 -4.95 -24.96
C SER A 248 4.04 -5.77 -25.09
N SER A 249 5.16 -5.24 -24.60
CA SER A 249 6.47 -5.88 -24.67
C SER A 249 6.77 -6.81 -23.49
N THR A 250 5.87 -6.92 -22.51
CA THR A 250 6.03 -7.81 -21.35
C THR A 250 5.54 -9.22 -21.65
N LYS A 251 6.18 -10.25 -21.07
CA LYS A 251 5.72 -11.65 -21.20
C LYS A 251 4.31 -11.85 -20.64
N GLU A 252 3.94 -11.05 -19.65
CA GLU A 252 2.63 -11.07 -19.01
C GLU A 252 1.52 -10.64 -19.96
N PHE A 253 1.81 -9.75 -20.92
CA PHE A 253 0.84 -9.28 -21.91
C PHE A 253 0.26 -10.40 -22.79
N PHE A 254 1.09 -11.39 -23.13
CA PHE A 254 0.70 -12.52 -23.98
C PHE A 254 0.26 -13.76 -23.20
N SER A 255 0.33 -13.72 -21.87
CA SER A 255 -0.02 -14.86 -21.01
C SER A 255 -1.54 -14.95 -20.80
N GLU A 256 -2.32 -15.12 -21.87
CA GLU A 256 -3.73 -15.50 -21.78
C GLU A 256 -3.87 -17.04 -21.75
N GLY A 257 -4.47 -17.56 -20.68
CA GLY A 257 -5.50 -18.59 -20.83
C GLY A 257 -5.15 -20.07 -21.08
N SER A 258 -3.91 -20.55 -21.09
CA SER A 258 -3.68 -22.00 -21.19
C SER A 258 -2.39 -22.51 -20.54
N GLU A 259 -2.46 -22.88 -19.26
CA GLU A 259 -1.64 -24.01 -18.77
C GLU A 259 -2.57 -25.14 -18.30
N PRO A 260 -2.33 -26.39 -18.75
CA PRO A 260 -3.14 -27.53 -18.33
C PRO A 260 -3.06 -27.69 -16.81
N SER A 261 -4.17 -28.12 -16.22
CA SER A 261 -4.30 -28.35 -14.78
C SER A 261 -3.07 -29.13 -14.27
N PRO A 262 -2.27 -28.57 -13.34
CA PRO A 262 -1.06 -29.26 -12.93
C PRO A 262 -1.48 -30.56 -12.21
N GLY A 263 -0.95 -31.69 -12.70
CA GLY A 263 -1.11 -32.99 -12.07
C GLY A 263 -0.68 -32.94 -10.60
N ILE A 264 -1.23 -33.84 -9.79
CA ILE A 264 -1.09 -33.89 -8.32
C ILE A 264 0.40 -33.77 -7.88
N PHE A 265 1.32 -34.36 -8.64
CA PHE A 265 2.76 -34.31 -8.40
C PHE A 265 3.39 -32.92 -8.61
N SER A 266 2.90 -32.15 -9.59
CA SER A 266 3.31 -30.76 -9.83
C SER A 266 2.80 -29.84 -8.71
N ARG A 267 1.56 -30.04 -8.24
CA ARG A 267 1.01 -29.30 -7.09
C ARG A 267 1.82 -29.54 -5.81
N PHE A 268 2.25 -30.77 -5.56
CA PHE A 268 3.10 -31.12 -4.42
C PHE A 268 4.49 -30.46 -4.51
N ARG A 269 5.08 -30.41 -5.71
CA ARG A 269 6.38 -29.78 -5.96
C ARG A 269 6.34 -28.25 -5.83
N THR A 270 5.26 -27.61 -6.29
CA THR A 270 5.02 -26.17 -6.13
C THR A 270 4.73 -25.80 -4.68
N TRP A 271 3.99 -26.64 -3.94
CA TRP A 271 3.78 -26.49 -2.49
C TRP A 271 5.09 -26.51 -1.69
N LEU A 272 6.04 -27.37 -2.09
CA LEU A 272 7.39 -27.46 -1.51
C LEU A 272 8.30 -26.27 -1.88
N ARG A 273 8.18 -25.71 -3.09
CA ARG A 273 9.12 -24.67 -3.59
C ARG A 273 8.74 -23.22 -3.32
N GLY A 274 7.57 -22.94 -2.74
CA GLY A 274 7.26 -21.61 -2.17
C GLY A 274 7.21 -20.44 -3.16
N GLY A 275 7.17 -20.69 -4.47
CA GLY A 275 6.92 -19.67 -5.47
C GLY A 275 5.43 -19.58 -5.78
N GLU A 276 4.78 -18.47 -5.42
CA GLU A 276 3.50 -18.13 -6.05
C GLU A 276 3.81 -17.69 -7.49
N LYS A 277 3.42 -18.49 -8.48
CA LYS A 277 3.44 -18.06 -9.89
C LYS A 277 2.40 -16.96 -10.08
N ALA A 278 2.76 -15.93 -10.84
CA ALA A 278 1.86 -14.87 -11.27
C ALA A 278 0.66 -15.49 -12.00
N GLN A 279 -0.54 -15.34 -11.46
CA GLN A 279 -1.78 -15.67 -12.16
C GLN A 279 -2.19 -14.46 -13.01
N PRO A 280 -2.50 -14.64 -14.30
CA PRO A 280 -2.80 -13.53 -15.20
C PRO A 280 -4.07 -12.75 -14.85
N ASP A 281 -5.03 -13.37 -14.14
CA ASP A 281 -6.34 -12.77 -13.80
C ASP A 281 -6.45 -12.32 -12.32
N ARG A 282 -5.32 -12.01 -11.68
CA ARG A 282 -5.35 -11.47 -10.31
C ARG A 282 -5.93 -10.05 -10.35
N PRO A 283 -6.96 -9.73 -9.53
CA PRO A 283 -7.50 -8.38 -9.48
C PRO A 283 -6.42 -7.37 -9.09
N LEU A 284 -6.52 -6.14 -9.60
CA LEU A 284 -5.64 -5.03 -9.21
C LEU A 284 -5.94 -4.66 -7.75
N LEU A 285 -5.10 -5.14 -6.84
CA LEU A 285 -5.24 -4.92 -5.41
C LEU A 285 -4.18 -3.95 -4.94
N LEU A 286 -4.62 -2.81 -4.40
CA LEU A 286 -3.78 -1.89 -3.68
C LEU A 286 -3.73 -2.32 -2.21
N TRP A 287 -2.56 -2.76 -1.75
CA TRP A 287 -2.33 -3.19 -0.37
C TRP A 287 -0.91 -2.84 0.09
N GLY A 288 -0.59 -3.14 1.35
CA GLY A 288 0.78 -2.96 1.86
C GLY A 288 1.21 -1.51 2.05
N LEU A 289 2.48 -1.22 1.75
CA LEU A 289 3.08 0.12 1.90
C LEU A 289 2.42 1.17 1.01
N THR A 290 2.12 0.81 -0.24
CA THR A 290 1.42 1.71 -1.19
C THR A 290 0.07 2.11 -0.64
N LEU A 291 -0.68 1.14 -0.12
CA LEU A 291 -1.98 1.38 0.48
C LEU A 291 -1.87 2.31 1.70
N GLY A 292 -0.84 2.17 2.54
CA GLY A 292 -0.58 3.10 3.65
C GLY A 292 -0.31 4.54 3.19
N MET A 293 0.49 4.72 2.13
CA MET A 293 0.73 6.06 1.54
C MET A 293 -0.54 6.70 1.01
N VAL A 294 -1.33 5.93 0.27
CA VAL A 294 -2.58 6.41 -0.29
C VAL A 294 -3.60 6.67 0.82
N ALA A 295 -3.58 5.89 1.90
CA ALA A 295 -4.39 6.12 3.11
C ALA A 295 -4.18 7.52 3.67
N ASP A 296 -2.92 7.88 3.92
CA ASP A 296 -2.56 9.17 4.52
C ASP A 296 -3.07 10.34 3.67
N PHE A 297 -3.13 10.17 2.36
CA PHE A 297 -3.71 11.14 1.45
C PHE A 297 -5.24 11.14 1.49
N LEU A 298 -5.89 9.97 1.39
CA LEU A 298 -7.34 9.84 1.41
C LEU A 298 -7.97 10.28 2.74
N ASP A 299 -7.25 10.14 3.86
CA ASP A 299 -7.69 10.57 5.19
C ASP A 299 -7.85 12.09 5.30
N GLN A 300 -7.18 12.83 4.41
CA GLN A 300 -7.31 14.28 4.30
C GLN A 300 -8.47 14.71 3.40
N LEU A 301 -9.26 13.77 2.86
CA LEU A 301 -10.42 14.02 2.01
C LEU A 301 -11.70 13.53 2.69
N PRO A 302 -12.87 14.17 2.45
CA PRO A 302 -14.14 13.64 2.92
C PRO A 302 -14.38 12.24 2.32
N PRO A 303 -14.94 11.30 3.09
CA PRO A 303 -15.66 11.48 4.37
C PRO A 303 -14.77 11.56 5.62
N TYR A 304 -13.44 11.59 5.49
CA TYR A 304 -12.48 11.53 6.59
C TYR A 304 -12.57 10.22 7.41
N ASP A 305 -13.14 9.16 6.81
CA ASP A 305 -13.34 7.84 7.39
C ASP A 305 -12.42 6.79 6.76
N SER A 306 -11.43 7.24 5.96
CA SER A 306 -10.59 6.35 5.17
C SER A 306 -9.90 5.31 6.06
N VAL A 307 -9.41 5.77 7.22
CA VAL A 307 -8.69 5.00 8.25
C VAL A 307 -9.63 4.06 9.01
N ASP A 308 -10.85 4.49 9.30
CA ASP A 308 -11.86 3.67 9.99
C ASP A 308 -12.29 2.46 9.16
N MET A 309 -12.15 2.53 7.83
CA MET A 309 -12.38 1.40 6.93
C MET A 309 -11.24 0.37 6.90
N TRP A 310 -10.13 0.57 7.61
CA TRP A 310 -9.07 -0.45 7.71
C TRP A 310 -9.34 -1.47 8.80
N GLU A 311 -9.33 -2.74 8.40
CA GLU A 311 -9.28 -3.84 9.36
C GLU A 311 -7.84 -4.20 9.75
N TYR A 312 -7.66 -4.53 11.03
CA TYR A 312 -6.41 -5.08 11.54
C TYR A 312 -6.06 -6.40 10.82
N PRO A 313 -4.81 -6.56 10.33
CA PRO A 313 -4.39 -7.77 9.65
C PRO A 313 -4.52 -9.00 10.54
N THR A 314 -5.12 -10.08 10.04
CA THR A 314 -5.41 -11.26 10.86
C THR A 314 -5.31 -12.53 10.03
N PHE A 315 -5.54 -13.70 10.64
CA PHE A 315 -5.42 -14.99 9.97
C PHE A 315 -6.77 -15.50 9.46
N THR A 316 -6.73 -16.32 8.41
CA THR A 316 -7.92 -17.02 7.90
C THR A 316 -8.43 -18.08 8.86
N SER A 317 -7.58 -18.60 9.75
CA SER A 317 -7.94 -19.60 10.74
C SER A 317 -8.79 -19.00 11.87
N PRO A 318 -10.00 -19.55 12.14
CA PRO A 318 -10.91 -18.98 13.14
C PRO A 318 -10.33 -18.95 14.55
N ASP A 319 -9.64 -20.02 14.97
CA ASP A 319 -9.04 -20.14 16.30
C ASP A 319 -7.91 -19.12 16.52
N THR A 320 -7.00 -18.99 15.55
CA THR A 320 -5.91 -18.01 15.61
C THR A 320 -6.47 -16.58 15.62
N ARG A 321 -7.53 -16.32 14.82
CA ARG A 321 -8.22 -15.03 14.80
C ARG A 321 -8.87 -14.70 16.15
N ILE A 322 -9.51 -15.68 16.81
CA ILE A 322 -10.09 -15.51 18.15
C ILE A 322 -8.99 -15.16 19.16
N ILE A 323 -7.90 -15.94 19.20
CA ILE A 323 -6.78 -15.72 20.12
C ILE A 323 -6.18 -14.31 19.92
N ILE A 324 -5.90 -13.93 18.67
CA ILE A 324 -5.36 -12.60 18.35
C ILE A 324 -6.34 -11.51 18.75
N ASN A 325 -7.63 -11.67 18.44
CA ASN A 325 -8.64 -10.68 18.84
C ASN A 325 -8.69 -10.52 20.36
N VAL A 326 -8.64 -11.60 21.14
CA VAL A 326 -8.60 -11.51 22.61
C VAL A 326 -7.37 -10.76 23.08
N LEU A 327 -6.17 -11.14 22.61
CA LEU A 327 -4.91 -10.52 23.04
C LEU A 327 -4.82 -9.04 22.65
N THR A 328 -5.37 -8.68 21.49
CA THR A 328 -5.21 -7.34 20.91
C THR A 328 -6.34 -6.37 21.26
N ARG A 329 -7.41 -6.81 21.94
CA ARG A 329 -8.57 -5.97 22.33
C ARG A 329 -8.17 -4.64 22.96
N ASN A 330 -7.29 -4.66 23.95
CA ASN A 330 -6.88 -3.46 24.67
C ASN A 330 -6.04 -2.51 23.79
N ILE A 331 -5.16 -3.06 22.95
CA ILE A 331 -4.37 -2.27 22.00
C ILE A 331 -5.28 -1.64 20.95
N LYS A 332 -6.22 -2.40 20.37
CA LYS A 332 -7.18 -1.89 19.39
C LYS A 332 -8.01 -0.74 19.97
N LYS A 333 -8.48 -0.88 21.21
CA LYS A 333 -9.23 0.18 21.91
C LYS A 333 -8.35 1.42 22.12
N ARG A 334 -7.16 1.26 22.67
CA ARG A 334 -6.19 2.35 22.88
C ARG A 334 -5.85 3.09 21.58
N ASN A 335 -5.61 2.35 20.50
CA ASN A 335 -5.21 2.92 19.22
C ASN A 335 -6.40 3.63 18.53
N ALA A 336 -7.62 3.09 18.64
CA ALA A 336 -8.84 3.76 18.17
C ALA A 336 -9.12 5.07 18.92
N GLU A 337 -8.87 5.11 20.24
CA GLU A 337 -8.97 6.33 21.04
C GLU A 337 -7.93 7.39 20.61
N ARG A 338 -6.69 6.97 20.32
CA ARG A 338 -5.65 7.87 19.78
C ARG A 338 -6.00 8.45 18.41
N LEU A 339 -6.63 7.65 17.55
CA LEU A 339 -7.09 8.12 16.24
C LEU A 339 -8.24 9.14 16.37
N ARG A 340 -9.15 8.94 17.32
CA ARG A 340 -10.28 9.84 17.60
C ARG A 340 -9.88 11.14 18.32
N GLY A 341 -8.79 11.11 19.09
CA GLY A 341 -8.32 12.23 19.92
C GLY A 341 -7.24 13.10 19.28
N LYS A 342 -7.07 13.11 17.95
CA LYS A 342 -5.95 13.79 17.27
C LYS A 342 -5.92 15.32 17.51
N ASP A 343 -5.17 15.74 18.53
CA ASP A 343 -4.00 16.63 18.39
C ASP A 343 -2.75 15.71 18.38
N GLY A 344 -2.05 15.64 17.24
CA GLY A 344 -1.19 14.50 16.89
C GLY A 344 0.14 14.34 17.64
N ILE A 345 0.52 13.09 17.94
CA ILE A 345 1.93 12.67 18.18
C ILE A 345 2.12 11.13 18.12
N GLY A 346 3.00 10.68 17.20
CA GLY A 346 3.39 9.26 17.02
C GLY A 346 3.45 8.65 15.60
N ASN A 347 4.61 8.10 15.23
CA ASN A 347 4.83 7.38 13.98
C ASN A 347 4.24 5.94 14.01
N GLN A 348 3.53 5.56 12.93
CA GLN A 348 3.63 4.33 12.11
C GLN A 348 2.90 3.02 12.36
N THR A 349 2.68 2.35 11.20
CA THR A 349 2.57 0.93 10.86
C THR A 349 1.65 0.68 9.63
N ALA A 350 2.19 0.71 8.41
CA ALA A 350 1.70 -0.11 7.29
C ALA A 350 2.65 -1.32 7.11
N MET A 351 2.12 -2.49 6.74
CA MET A 351 2.91 -3.71 6.50
C MET A 351 2.47 -4.36 5.20
N ASP A 352 3.44 -4.77 4.39
CA ASP A 352 3.21 -5.55 3.18
C ASP A 352 3.71 -6.99 3.33
N GLY A 353 3.79 -7.68 2.20
CA GLY A 353 4.25 -9.05 2.11
C GLY A 353 5.70 -9.29 2.55
N GLU A 354 6.51 -8.29 2.88
CA GLU A 354 7.91 -8.54 3.24
C GLU A 354 8.51 -7.51 4.19
N THR A 355 7.90 -6.34 4.26
CA THR A 355 8.40 -5.13 4.88
C THR A 355 7.33 -4.47 5.74
N LYS A 356 7.78 -3.71 6.73
CA LYS A 356 6.94 -3.03 7.71
C LYS A 356 7.52 -1.65 7.97
N ALA A 357 6.70 -0.61 8.09
CA ALA A 357 7.19 0.65 8.65
C ALA A 357 7.58 0.47 10.14
N VAL A 358 8.80 0.88 10.58
CA VAL A 358 9.25 0.82 12.01
C VAL A 358 9.76 2.16 12.58
N ALA A 359 9.39 2.50 13.82
CA ALA A 359 9.64 3.79 14.44
C ALA A 359 11.14 4.06 14.66
N THR A 360 11.56 5.32 14.52
CA THR A 360 12.89 5.79 14.93
C THR A 360 12.84 6.23 16.39
N GLU A 361 13.40 5.43 17.30
CA GLU A 361 13.69 5.88 18.65
C GLU A 361 14.91 6.81 18.63
N GLY A 362 14.74 8.02 19.16
CA GLY A 362 15.83 8.98 19.37
C GLY A 362 16.09 9.94 18.20
N LEU A 363 15.36 11.06 18.19
CA LEU A 363 15.91 12.42 17.95
C LEU A 363 14.76 13.45 18.01
N GLY A 364 14.92 14.46 18.88
CA GLY A 364 14.27 15.77 18.84
C GLY A 364 12.76 15.83 19.11
N LYS A 365 12.39 16.44 20.26
CA LYS A 365 11.05 16.98 20.51
C LYS A 365 10.80 18.16 19.56
N ASN A 366 10.17 17.92 18.43
CA ASN A 366 9.44 18.93 17.66
C ASN A 366 8.26 18.23 16.99
N ILE A 367 7.11 18.89 16.99
CA ILE A 367 5.76 18.38 16.69
C ILE A 367 5.76 17.64 15.33
N LYS A 368 5.48 16.32 15.35
CA LYS A 368 5.56 15.42 14.18
C LYS A 368 4.16 15.00 13.72
N LYS A 369 3.81 15.28 12.46
CA LYS A 369 2.56 14.88 11.81
C LYS A 369 2.53 13.35 11.62
N GLU A 370 1.51 12.67 12.14
CA GLU A 370 1.40 11.20 12.21
C GLU A 370 0.72 10.57 10.96
N ASP A 371 1.20 9.39 10.54
CA ASP A 371 0.50 8.46 9.62
C ASP A 371 -0.60 7.69 10.38
N ALA A 372 -1.81 7.69 9.84
CA ALA A 372 -3.00 7.21 10.53
C ALA A 372 -3.14 5.66 10.54
N VAL A 373 -2.77 5.01 9.43
CA VAL A 373 -2.62 3.54 9.39
C VAL A 373 -1.59 3.12 10.41
N GLY A 374 -0.67 4.04 10.70
CA GLY A 374 0.31 3.80 11.69
C GLY A 374 -0.14 3.72 13.13
N VAL A 375 -0.75 4.77 13.61
CA VAL A 375 -1.36 4.77 14.95
C VAL A 375 -2.24 3.53 15.16
N MET A 376 -2.93 3.09 14.11
CA MET A 376 -3.75 1.88 14.13
C MET A 376 -2.95 0.63 14.52
N LEU A 377 -1.83 0.28 13.86
CA LEU A 377 -1.14 -1.00 14.13
C LEU A 377 0.04 -0.93 15.14
N ASP A 378 0.20 0.19 15.83
CA ASP A 378 1.18 0.35 16.92
C ASP A 378 1.01 -0.75 18.01
N GLY A 379 2.09 -1.47 18.31
CA GLY A 379 2.13 -2.60 19.25
C GLY A 379 1.32 -3.85 18.85
N TYR A 380 0.50 -3.79 17.80
CA TYR A 380 -0.39 -4.87 17.39
C TYR A 380 0.37 -6.14 16.99
N TYR A 381 1.44 -5.98 16.20
CA TYR A 381 2.18 -7.10 15.63
C TYR A 381 2.92 -7.93 16.67
N ASP A 382 3.36 -7.35 17.77
CA ASP A 382 4.07 -8.11 18.81
C ASP A 382 3.13 -9.01 19.59
N LEU A 383 1.90 -8.55 19.85
CA LEU A 383 0.84 -9.40 20.40
C LEU A 383 0.35 -10.43 19.38
N MET A 384 0.25 -10.05 18.10
CA MET A 384 -0.12 -10.98 17.03
C MET A 384 0.88 -12.14 16.95
N LYS A 385 2.19 -11.87 17.00
CA LYS A 385 3.24 -12.90 17.02
C LYS A 385 3.06 -13.87 18.20
N LYS A 386 2.80 -13.34 19.41
CA LYS A 386 2.50 -14.15 20.59
C LYS A 386 1.25 -15.01 20.37
N GLY A 387 0.20 -14.45 19.79
CA GLY A 387 -1.05 -15.16 19.47
C GLY A 387 -0.85 -16.32 18.49
N VAL A 388 0.02 -16.16 17.48
CA VAL A 388 0.38 -17.24 16.55
C VAL A 388 1.07 -18.40 17.27
N TRP A 389 2.02 -18.09 18.17
CA TRP A 389 2.68 -19.13 18.98
C TRP A 389 1.71 -19.85 19.92
N ILE A 390 0.80 -19.13 20.57
CA ILE A 390 -0.23 -19.71 21.42
C ILE A 390 -1.14 -20.66 20.60
N SER A 391 -1.59 -20.22 19.43
CA SER A 391 -2.40 -21.04 18.52
C SER A 391 -1.66 -22.30 18.07
N ALA A 392 -0.37 -22.19 17.72
CA ALA A 392 0.45 -23.33 17.34
C ALA A 392 0.60 -24.35 18.48
N ILE A 393 0.83 -23.87 19.71
CA ILE A 393 0.96 -24.72 20.91
C ILE A 393 -0.36 -25.43 21.22
N ILE A 394 -1.49 -24.72 21.21
CA ILE A 394 -2.81 -25.31 21.46
C ILE A 394 -3.07 -26.44 20.46
N ARG A 395 -2.83 -26.20 19.17
CA ARG A 395 -3.04 -27.21 18.12
C ARG A 395 -2.11 -28.42 18.27
N LEU A 396 -0.86 -28.21 18.69
CA LEU A 396 0.07 -29.30 18.96
C LEU A 396 -0.46 -30.20 20.10
N PHE A 397 -0.94 -29.61 21.20
CA PHE A 397 -1.50 -30.39 22.30
C PHE A 397 -2.82 -31.07 21.93
N SER A 398 -3.72 -30.40 21.21
CA SER A 398 -4.99 -31.00 20.77
C SER A 398 -4.77 -32.17 19.81
N THR A 399 -3.80 -32.06 18.90
CA THR A 399 -3.45 -33.16 17.98
C THR A 399 -2.81 -34.33 18.72
N LEU A 400 -1.90 -34.08 19.66
CA LEU A 400 -1.31 -35.13 20.50
C LEU A 400 -2.38 -35.85 21.34
N ALA A 401 -3.32 -35.11 21.95
CA ALA A 401 -4.42 -35.66 22.72
C ALA A 401 -5.35 -36.53 21.85
N LEU A 402 -5.66 -36.08 20.63
CA LEU A 402 -6.46 -36.85 19.67
C LEU A 402 -5.77 -38.15 19.26
N ILE A 403 -4.46 -38.12 18.99
CA ILE A 403 -3.66 -39.31 18.67
C ILE A 403 -3.68 -40.30 19.85
N LEU A 404 -3.44 -39.82 21.07
CA LEU A 404 -3.48 -40.65 22.28
C LEU A 404 -4.87 -41.28 22.49
N TRP A 405 -5.94 -40.52 22.23
CA TRP A 405 -7.31 -41.02 22.30
C TRP A 405 -7.56 -42.12 21.25
N ILE A 406 -7.16 -41.93 19.99
CA ILE A 406 -7.30 -42.93 18.92
C ILE A 406 -6.52 -44.21 19.27
N VAL A 407 -5.26 -44.08 19.71
CA VAL A 407 -4.43 -45.24 20.10
C VAL A 407 -5.05 -45.99 21.27
N ARG A 408 -5.59 -45.28 22.25
CA ARG A 408 -6.30 -45.89 23.39
C ARG A 408 -7.54 -46.65 22.93
N GLN A 409 -8.36 -46.07 22.05
CA GLN A 409 -9.55 -46.72 21.48
C GLN A 409 -9.17 -47.97 20.66
N TYR A 410 -8.12 -47.89 19.85
CA TYR A 410 -7.63 -49.03 19.07
C TYR A 410 -7.14 -50.17 19.97
N ARG A 411 -6.38 -49.88 21.03
CA ARG A 411 -5.94 -50.89 22.01
C ARG A 411 -7.10 -51.54 22.74
N ILE A 412 -8.15 -50.80 23.08
CA ILE A 412 -9.35 -51.35 23.72
C ILE A 412 -10.10 -52.28 22.76
N ARG A 413 -10.25 -51.90 21.48
CA ARG A 413 -10.91 -52.73 20.46
C ARG A 413 -10.15 -54.00 20.11
N ARG A 414 -8.83 -54.02 20.25
CA ARG A 414 -7.99 -55.21 19.99
C ARG A 414 -7.94 -56.21 21.16
N ARG A 415 -8.42 -55.81 22.34
CA ARG A 415 -8.51 -56.64 23.55
C ARG A 415 -9.90 -57.24 23.78
N ARG A 416 -10.90 -56.77 23.02
CA ARG A 416 -12.18 -57.46 22.81
C ARG A 416 -12.06 -58.28 21.54
#